data_AF-A0A166J0X7-F1
#
_entry.id   AF-A0A166J0X7-F1
#
_cell.length_a   1.000
_cell.length_b   1.000
_cell.length_c   1.000
_cell.angle_alpha   90.00
_cell.angle_beta   90.00
_cell.angle_gamma   90.00
#
_symmetry.space_group_name_H-M   'P 1'
#
loop_
_entity.id
_entity.type
_entity.pdbx_description
1 polymer ?
#
loop_
_entity_poly.entity_id
_entity_poly.type
_entity_poly.pdbx_seq_one_letter_code
_entity_poly.pdbx_strand_id
1 'polypeptide(L)'
;MDGISAYYTDKPKCWKLATVDPESGDKEEVVITIQGIICQKELPPLMERPSSRSIHFVRQQIQLTGLECSIFKRTVQTIQRLDHLLSRQVPDGKMDPLQLPSAFGDTALEPGNRYFTARRDDPDSKDLPFDPAVDPKGILEGIRTSSYFHGQDNQVMYFVALADDGQHKFAHVSPMHFRVGDIVEAQITLACVPIKKDKFKTVLHLRSIAMMDSSHTQVRTDCRPT
;
A
#
# COMPACT_ATOMS: atom_id res chain seq x y z
N MET A 1 15.09 -13.30 12.33
CA MET A 1 13.75 -12.70 12.11
C MET A 1 12.90 -13.19 13.26
N ASP A 2 13.37 -12.90 14.47
CA ASP A 2 12.90 -13.62 15.65
C ASP A 2 11.66 -12.88 16.13
N GLY A 3 10.58 -13.62 16.35
CA GLY A 3 9.28 -13.06 16.76
C GLY A 3 8.29 -12.72 15.64
N ILE A 4 8.65 -12.85 14.35
CA ILE A 4 7.67 -12.73 13.25
C ILE A 4 7.03 -14.09 12.97
N SER A 5 5.70 -14.14 12.93
CA SER A 5 4.93 -15.34 12.58
C SER A 5 3.83 -15.03 11.57
N ALA A 6 3.42 -16.03 10.80
CA ALA A 6 2.23 -15.93 9.97
C ALA A 6 1.01 -16.43 10.73
N TYR A 7 -0.13 -15.80 10.51
CA TYR A 7 -1.42 -16.23 11.05
C TYR A 7 -2.50 -16.17 9.96
N TYR A 8 -3.46 -17.08 10.05
CA TYR A 8 -4.57 -17.15 9.09
C TYR A 8 -5.74 -16.31 9.59
N THR A 9 -6.38 -15.62 8.66
CA THR A 9 -7.65 -14.91 8.82
C THR A 9 -8.65 -15.53 7.86
N ASP A 10 -9.89 -15.79 8.33
CA ASP A 10 -10.91 -16.44 7.50
C ASP A 10 -11.79 -15.43 6.74
N LYS A 11 -11.91 -14.21 7.27
CA LYS A 11 -12.73 -13.13 6.70
C LYS A 11 -11.93 -11.81 6.75
N PRO A 12 -11.35 -11.36 5.63
CA PRO A 12 -11.16 -12.11 4.38
C PRO A 12 -10.14 -13.24 4.51
N LYS A 13 -10.29 -14.30 3.70
CA LYS A 13 -9.36 -15.44 3.68
C LYS A 13 -7.96 -15.00 3.25
N CYS A 14 -7.03 -14.90 4.19
CA CYS A 14 -5.62 -14.65 3.89
C CYS A 14 -4.69 -15.01 5.03
N TRP A 15 -3.43 -15.23 4.70
CA TRP A 15 -2.35 -15.29 5.67
C TRP A 15 -1.72 -13.91 5.82
N LYS A 16 -1.61 -13.42 7.05
CA LYS A 16 -0.97 -12.15 7.40
C LYS A 16 0.24 -12.41 8.28
N LEU A 17 1.11 -11.40 8.41
CA LEU A 17 2.29 -11.45 9.27
C LEU A 17 2.02 -10.66 10.55
N ALA A 18 2.41 -11.21 11.69
CA ALA A 18 2.35 -10.52 12.97
C ALA A 18 3.63 -10.72 13.79
N THR A 19 3.94 -9.71 14.59
CA THR A 19 4.79 -9.81 15.78
C THR A 19 3.92 -10.00 17.01
N VAL A 20 4.48 -10.62 18.04
CA VAL A 20 3.85 -10.69 19.36
C VAL A 20 4.50 -9.62 20.22
N ASP A 21 3.68 -8.73 20.78
CA ASP A 21 4.15 -7.77 21.76
C ASP A 21 4.61 -8.52 23.03
N PRO A 22 5.86 -8.33 23.49
CA PRO A 22 6.40 -9.10 24.61
C PRO A 22 5.70 -8.84 25.96
N GLU A 23 5.07 -7.68 26.13
CA GLU A 23 4.48 -7.27 27.41
C GLU A 23 3.01 -7.69 27.54
N SER A 24 2.22 -7.44 26.49
CA SER A 24 0.79 -7.75 26.43
C SER A 24 0.49 -9.14 25.88
N GLY A 25 1.39 -9.70 25.06
CA GLY A 25 1.15 -10.92 24.29
C GLY A 25 0.23 -10.70 23.08
N ASP A 26 -0.15 -9.46 22.80
CA ASP A 26 -1.02 -9.13 21.68
C ASP A 26 -0.29 -9.30 20.33
N LYS A 27 -1.06 -9.66 19.31
CA LYS A 27 -0.54 -9.80 17.95
C LYS A 27 -0.68 -8.48 17.21
N GLU A 28 0.43 -7.93 16.76
CA GLU A 28 0.48 -6.72 15.95
C GLU A 28 0.87 -7.04 14.52
N GLU A 29 0.18 -6.46 13.54
CA GLU A 29 0.51 -6.66 12.12
C GLU A 29 1.92 -6.14 11.82
N VAL A 30 2.71 -6.92 11.08
CA VAL A 30 4.04 -6.47 10.64
C VAL A 30 3.89 -5.37 9.61
N VAL A 31 4.38 -4.18 9.94
CA VAL A 31 4.45 -3.02 9.05
C VAL A 31 5.90 -2.67 8.77
N ILE A 32 6.25 -2.59 7.49
CA ILE A 32 7.58 -2.24 7.01
C ILE A 32 7.55 -0.78 6.59
N THR A 33 8.39 0.03 7.23
CA THR A 33 8.65 1.41 6.80
C THR A 33 9.79 1.43 5.80
N ILE A 34 9.58 2.07 4.65
CA ILE A 34 10.59 2.19 3.59
C ILE A 34 10.58 3.59 2.98
N GLN A 35 11.76 4.17 2.81
CA GLN A 35 11.92 5.41 2.05
C GLN A 35 12.31 5.10 0.61
N GLY A 36 11.69 5.80 -0.34
CA GLY A 36 11.96 5.64 -1.76
C GLY A 36 11.38 6.78 -2.59
N ILE A 37 11.64 6.74 -3.89
CA ILE A 37 11.16 7.73 -4.86
C ILE A 37 9.95 7.15 -5.57
N ILE A 38 8.86 7.93 -5.67
CA ILE A 38 7.70 7.56 -6.48
C ILE A 38 8.09 7.63 -7.96
N CYS A 39 8.10 6.49 -8.64
CA CYS A 39 8.34 6.44 -10.09
C CYS A 39 7.06 6.29 -10.92
N GLN A 40 6.00 5.72 -10.34
CA GLN A 40 4.65 5.68 -10.90
C GLN A 40 3.61 5.78 -9.78
N LYS A 41 2.41 6.26 -10.09
CA LYS A 41 1.31 6.33 -9.10
C LYS A 41 -0.06 6.24 -9.76
N GLU A 42 -0.97 5.57 -9.06
CA GLU A 42 -2.41 5.59 -9.27
C GLU A 42 -3.02 6.00 -7.92
N LEU A 43 -3.00 7.30 -7.60
CA LEU A 43 -3.51 7.83 -6.33
C LEU A 43 -4.81 8.61 -6.55
N PRO A 44 -5.68 8.70 -5.52
CA PRO A 44 -6.89 9.51 -5.60
C PRO A 44 -6.57 11.01 -5.78
N PRO A 45 -7.54 11.82 -6.25
CA PRO A 45 -8.92 11.45 -6.59
C PRO A 45 -9.01 10.78 -7.96
N LEU A 46 -10.05 9.95 -8.13
CA LEU A 46 -10.42 9.49 -9.47
C LEU A 46 -10.94 10.69 -10.28
N MET A 47 -10.41 10.86 -11.48
CA MET A 47 -10.86 11.94 -12.38
C MET A 47 -12.17 11.61 -13.08
N GLU A 48 -12.34 10.34 -13.42
CA GLU A 48 -13.48 9.82 -14.17
C GLU A 48 -14.00 8.54 -13.51
N ARG A 49 -15.28 8.24 -13.75
CA ARG A 49 -15.90 7.01 -13.28
C ARG A 49 -15.39 5.82 -14.11
N PRO A 50 -14.75 4.82 -13.50
CA PRO A 50 -14.41 3.58 -14.17
C PRO A 50 -15.63 2.91 -14.82
N SER A 51 -15.39 2.20 -15.92
CA SER A 51 -16.41 1.37 -16.55
C SER A 51 -16.96 0.33 -15.59
N SER A 52 -18.21 -0.08 -15.77
CA SER A 52 -18.84 -1.14 -14.96
C SER A 52 -18.05 -2.46 -14.95
N ARG A 53 -17.27 -2.75 -16.00
CA ARG A 53 -16.43 -3.96 -16.08
C ARG A 53 -15.16 -3.87 -15.26
N SER A 54 -14.60 -2.67 -15.07
CA SER A 54 -13.33 -2.44 -14.37
C SER A 54 -13.50 -1.98 -12.93
N ILE A 55 -14.71 -1.63 -12.54
CA ILE A 55 -15.07 -1.03 -11.25
C ILE A 55 -14.58 -1.81 -10.01
N HIS A 56 -14.50 -3.15 -10.11
CA HIS A 56 -14.03 -4.01 -9.01
C HIS A 56 -12.50 -4.18 -8.94
N PHE A 57 -11.79 -3.66 -9.94
CA PHE A 57 -10.33 -3.69 -10.02
C PHE A 57 -9.69 -2.34 -9.71
N VAL A 58 -10.50 -1.33 -9.41
CA VAL A 58 -10.03 0.02 -9.10
C VAL A 58 -9.25 -0.01 -7.80
N ARG A 59 -8.06 0.57 -7.83
CA ARG A 59 -7.08 0.52 -6.76
C ARG A 59 -6.37 1.85 -6.62
N GLN A 60 -5.75 2.01 -5.48
CA GLN A 60 -4.75 3.03 -5.20
C GLN A 60 -3.40 2.36 -5.02
N GLN A 61 -2.39 2.81 -5.75
CA GLN A 61 -1.06 2.22 -5.68
C GLN A 61 0.04 3.22 -6.02
N ILE A 62 1.25 2.91 -5.56
CA ILE A 62 2.47 3.61 -5.95
C ILE A 62 3.51 2.58 -6.40
N GLN A 63 4.41 3.00 -7.27
CA GLN A 63 5.64 2.28 -7.54
C GLN A 63 6.81 3.06 -6.92
N LEU A 64 7.60 2.38 -6.11
CA LEU A 64 8.74 2.93 -5.40
C LEU A 64 10.05 2.35 -5.93
N THR A 65 11.04 3.21 -6.14
CA THR A 65 12.42 2.82 -6.44
C THR A 65 13.38 3.45 -5.43
N GLY A 66 14.49 2.75 -5.15
CA GLY A 66 15.57 3.25 -4.32
C GLY A 66 16.75 3.86 -5.09
N LEU A 67 16.76 3.79 -6.43
CA LEU A 67 17.90 4.16 -7.30
C LEU A 67 19.24 3.69 -6.72
N GLU A 68 19.43 2.38 -6.74
CA GLU A 68 20.58 1.67 -6.17
C GLU A 68 20.83 1.79 -4.65
N CYS A 69 20.02 2.52 -3.89
CA CYS A 69 20.17 2.68 -2.44
C CYS A 69 20.25 1.32 -1.71
N SER A 70 21.32 1.15 -0.92
CA SER A 70 21.60 -0.10 -0.21
C SER A 70 20.56 -0.45 0.85
N ILE A 71 20.00 0.56 1.53
CA ILE A 71 18.93 0.39 2.52
C ILE A 71 17.67 -0.11 1.81
N PHE A 72 17.28 0.53 0.71
CA PHE A 72 16.13 0.10 -0.10
C PHE A 72 16.30 -1.36 -0.59
N LYS A 73 17.48 -1.69 -1.16
CA LYS A 73 17.82 -3.05 -1.60
C LYS A 73 17.72 -4.07 -0.45
N ARG A 74 18.18 -3.72 0.75
CA ARG A 74 18.06 -4.56 1.95
C ARG A 74 16.60 -4.76 2.35
N THR A 75 15.77 -3.72 2.27
CA THR A 75 14.33 -3.83 2.57
C THR A 75 13.62 -4.73 1.55
N VAL A 76 13.95 -4.62 0.26
CA VAL A 76 13.45 -5.54 -0.78
C VAL A 76 13.82 -7.00 -0.46
N GLN A 77 15.07 -7.26 -0.04
CA GLN A 77 15.50 -8.59 0.39
C GLN A 77 14.72 -9.07 1.63
N THR A 78 14.40 -8.19 2.57
CA THR A 78 13.56 -8.50 3.72
C THR A 78 12.14 -8.89 3.28
N ILE A 79 11.53 -8.14 2.34
CA ILE A 79 10.22 -8.47 1.75
C ILE A 79 10.24 -9.87 1.12
N GLN A 80 11.29 -10.21 0.36
CA GLN A 80 11.44 -11.53 -0.24
C GLN A 80 11.57 -12.65 0.80
N ARG A 81 12.23 -12.40 1.94
CA ARG A 81 12.30 -13.36 3.06
C ARG A 81 10.94 -13.54 3.75
N LEU A 82 10.16 -12.47 3.88
CA LEU A 82 8.81 -12.53 4.45
C LEU A 82 7.83 -13.24 3.51
N ASP A 83 7.95 -13.03 2.20
CA ASP A 83 7.25 -13.81 1.17
C ASP A 83 7.57 -15.30 1.29
N HIS A 84 8.85 -15.65 1.50
CA HIS A 84 9.22 -17.04 1.76
C HIS A 84 8.54 -17.59 3.03
N LEU A 85 8.47 -16.81 4.12
CA LEU A 85 7.76 -17.21 5.34
C LEU A 85 6.27 -17.51 5.07
N LEU A 86 5.60 -16.64 4.30
CA LEU A 86 4.21 -16.85 3.86
C LEU A 86 4.06 -18.09 2.97
N SER A 87 5.04 -18.36 2.10
CA SER A 87 5.01 -19.55 1.23
C SER A 87 4.96 -20.87 2.00
N ARG A 88 5.51 -20.90 3.22
CA ARG A 88 5.49 -22.09 4.09
C ARG A 88 4.12 -22.37 4.71
N GLN A 89 3.17 -21.45 4.58
CA GLN A 89 1.80 -21.59 5.10
C GLN A 89 0.82 -22.18 4.09
N VAL A 90 1.25 -22.35 2.84
CA VAL A 90 0.41 -22.88 1.75
C VAL A 90 1.06 -24.12 1.14
N PRO A 91 0.29 -24.99 0.44
CA PRO A 91 0.87 -26.19 -0.14
C PRO A 91 1.98 -25.88 -1.14
N ASP A 92 2.99 -26.76 -1.18
CA ASP A 92 4.15 -26.57 -2.05
C ASP A 92 3.73 -26.44 -3.53
N GLY A 93 4.40 -25.53 -4.26
CA GLY A 93 4.09 -25.22 -5.65
C GLY A 93 2.74 -24.52 -5.91
N LYS A 94 1.96 -24.19 -4.87
CA LYS A 94 0.68 -23.46 -5.04
C LYS A 94 0.80 -21.95 -4.95
N MET A 95 1.91 -21.42 -4.45
CA MET A 95 2.16 -19.99 -4.41
C MET A 95 2.84 -19.51 -5.68
N ASP A 96 2.24 -18.54 -6.37
CA ASP A 96 2.89 -17.86 -7.48
C ASP A 96 4.09 -17.05 -6.95
N PRO A 97 5.23 -17.03 -7.67
CA PRO A 97 6.41 -16.28 -7.22
C PRO A 97 6.09 -14.79 -7.09
N LEU A 98 6.64 -14.15 -6.03
CA LEU A 98 6.53 -12.71 -5.86
C LEU A 98 7.12 -11.98 -7.07
N GLN A 99 6.25 -11.29 -7.82
CA GLN A 99 6.63 -10.47 -8.95
C GLN A 99 6.89 -9.04 -8.46
N LEU A 100 8.15 -8.61 -8.50
CA LEU A 100 8.53 -7.23 -8.24
C LEU A 100 8.83 -6.55 -9.58
N PRO A 101 8.28 -5.35 -9.85
CA PRO A 101 8.57 -4.66 -11.09
C PRO A 101 10.00 -4.14 -11.12
N SER A 102 10.46 -3.73 -12.30
CA SER A 102 11.69 -2.96 -12.45
C SER A 102 11.37 -1.51 -12.79
N ALA A 103 12.17 -0.59 -12.26
CA ALA A 103 12.17 0.82 -12.64
C ALA A 103 13.62 1.30 -12.76
N PHE A 104 13.94 1.96 -13.88
CA PHE A 104 15.29 2.49 -14.16
C PHE A 104 16.42 1.44 -14.07
N GLY A 105 16.12 0.18 -14.40
CA GLY A 105 17.11 -0.92 -14.35
C GLY A 105 17.28 -1.57 -12.97
N ASP A 106 16.62 -1.06 -11.93
CA ASP A 106 16.63 -1.61 -10.58
C ASP A 106 15.29 -2.27 -10.21
N THR A 107 15.30 -3.10 -9.16
CA THR A 107 14.07 -3.64 -8.55
C THR A 107 13.28 -2.53 -7.84
N ALA A 108 11.99 -2.48 -8.12
CA ALA A 108 11.03 -1.56 -7.51
C ALA A 108 9.99 -2.32 -6.68
N LEU A 109 9.25 -1.60 -5.85
CA LEU A 109 8.10 -2.12 -5.11
C LEU A 109 6.81 -1.49 -5.65
N GLU A 110 5.73 -2.27 -5.70
CA GLU A 110 4.39 -1.78 -6.10
C GLU A 110 3.35 -2.10 -5.02
N PRO A 111 3.39 -1.44 -3.85
CA PRO A 111 2.34 -1.58 -2.85
C PRO A 111 1.05 -0.86 -3.29
N GLY A 112 -0.09 -1.47 -2.98
CA GLY A 112 -1.38 -0.88 -3.31
C GLY A 112 -2.58 -1.60 -2.71
N ASN A 113 -3.69 -0.86 -2.61
CA ASN A 113 -4.93 -1.34 -2.03
C ASN A 113 -6.05 -1.18 -3.07
N ARG A 114 -6.97 -2.15 -3.11
CA ARG A 114 -8.26 -1.94 -3.78
C ARG A 114 -9.06 -0.94 -2.97
N TYR A 115 -9.86 -0.10 -3.63
CA TYR A 115 -10.80 0.76 -2.91
C TYR A 115 -11.94 -0.02 -2.27
N PHE A 116 -12.25 -1.21 -2.80
CA PHE A 116 -13.35 -2.03 -2.34
C PHE A 116 -12.96 -3.48 -2.08
N THR A 117 -13.60 -4.05 -1.07
CA THR A 117 -13.61 -5.48 -0.76
C THR A 117 -15.00 -6.04 -1.08
N ALA A 118 -15.08 -7.26 -1.62
CA ALA A 118 -16.37 -7.88 -1.87
C ALA A 118 -17.00 -8.30 -0.53
N ARG A 119 -18.29 -7.98 -0.32
CA ARG A 119 -19.01 -8.28 0.92
C ARG A 119 -19.03 -9.77 1.25
N ARG A 120 -19.01 -10.64 0.24
CA ARG A 120 -18.94 -12.09 0.44
C ARG A 120 -17.61 -12.56 1.05
N ASP A 121 -16.52 -11.82 0.79
CA ASP A 121 -15.18 -12.19 1.26
C ASP A 121 -15.02 -11.74 2.72
N ASP A 122 -15.70 -10.66 3.11
CA ASP A 122 -15.72 -10.13 4.48
C ASP A 122 -17.11 -9.57 4.85
N PRO A 123 -18.04 -10.44 5.29
CA PRO A 123 -19.44 -10.08 5.52
C PRO A 123 -19.66 -9.11 6.68
N ASP A 124 -18.86 -9.26 7.73
CA ASP A 124 -19.09 -8.64 9.03
C ASP A 124 -18.33 -7.31 9.19
N SER A 125 -17.40 -7.01 8.28
CA SER A 125 -16.62 -5.78 8.32
C SER A 125 -17.44 -4.52 8.11
N LYS A 126 -17.07 -3.49 8.86
CA LYS A 126 -17.68 -2.17 8.78
C LYS A 126 -17.38 -1.50 7.43
N ASP A 127 -18.41 -0.94 6.82
CA ASP A 127 -18.24 -0.02 5.68
C ASP A 127 -17.90 1.38 6.22
N LEU A 128 -16.80 1.93 5.74
CA LEU A 128 -16.24 3.21 6.15
C LEU A 128 -16.44 4.23 5.03
N PRO A 129 -16.84 5.47 5.32
CA PRO A 129 -16.94 6.51 4.29
C PRO A 129 -15.56 6.83 3.71
N PHE A 130 -15.54 7.32 2.46
CA PHE A 130 -14.32 7.87 1.89
C PHE A 130 -14.01 9.24 2.48
N ASP A 131 -12.72 9.53 2.67
CA ASP A 131 -12.27 10.87 3.03
C ASP A 131 -12.59 11.85 1.88
N PRO A 132 -13.13 13.06 2.16
CA PRO A 132 -13.38 14.07 1.12
C PRO A 132 -12.16 14.44 0.27
N ALA A 133 -10.94 14.31 0.81
CA ALA A 133 -9.69 14.51 0.07
C ALA A 133 -9.36 13.34 -0.88
N VAL A 134 -9.91 12.15 -0.63
CA VAL A 134 -9.77 10.94 -1.46
C VAL A 134 -10.86 10.90 -2.53
N ASP A 135 -12.11 11.24 -2.19
CA ASP A 135 -13.25 11.24 -3.11
C ASP A 135 -14.01 12.58 -3.17
N PRO A 136 -13.36 13.68 -3.58
CA PRO A 136 -13.96 15.02 -3.58
C PRO A 136 -15.18 15.15 -4.52
N LYS A 137 -15.32 14.24 -5.49
CA LYS A 137 -16.42 14.24 -6.46
C LYS A 137 -17.49 13.17 -6.17
N GLY A 138 -17.34 12.38 -5.09
CA GLY A 138 -18.27 11.29 -4.78
C GLY A 138 -18.28 10.17 -5.84
N ILE A 139 -17.22 10.00 -6.62
CA ILE A 139 -17.14 8.97 -7.67
C ILE A 139 -17.01 7.60 -7.03
N LEU A 140 -16.13 7.44 -6.04
CA LEU A 140 -15.98 6.19 -5.30
C LEU A 140 -17.24 5.88 -4.50
N GLU A 141 -17.82 6.89 -3.85
CA GLU A 141 -19.10 6.75 -3.16
C GLU A 141 -20.22 6.31 -4.11
N GLY A 142 -20.31 6.92 -5.30
CA GLY A 142 -21.30 6.56 -6.33
C GLY A 142 -21.08 5.19 -6.99
N ILE A 143 -19.95 4.54 -6.71
CA ILE A 143 -19.62 3.17 -7.12
C ILE A 143 -20.03 2.15 -6.06
N ARG A 144 -20.13 2.57 -4.79
CA ARG A 144 -20.47 1.68 -3.67
C ARG A 144 -21.79 0.96 -3.94
N THR A 145 -21.84 -0.34 -3.62
CA THR A 145 -23.03 -1.18 -3.77
C THR A 145 -23.17 -2.09 -2.55
N SER A 146 -24.30 -2.80 -2.42
CA SER A 146 -24.45 -3.81 -1.35
C SER A 146 -23.41 -4.94 -1.41
N SER A 147 -22.83 -5.18 -2.59
CA SER A 147 -21.89 -6.28 -2.84
C SER A 147 -20.42 -5.90 -2.59
N TYR A 148 -20.12 -4.60 -2.45
CA TYR A 148 -18.75 -4.09 -2.34
C TYR A 148 -18.68 -2.93 -1.36
N PHE A 149 -17.73 -2.98 -0.44
CA PHE A 149 -17.62 -2.01 0.64
C PHE A 149 -16.19 -1.50 0.78
N HIS A 150 -16.02 -0.35 1.42
CA HIS A 150 -14.71 0.22 1.75
C HIS A 150 -14.42 -0.06 3.23
N GLY A 151 -13.49 -0.96 3.52
CA GLY A 151 -13.11 -1.31 4.88
C GLY A 151 -11.80 -0.66 5.34
N GLN A 152 -11.42 -0.92 6.58
CA GLN A 152 -10.14 -0.46 7.15
C GLN A 152 -8.94 -0.94 6.32
N ASP A 153 -8.97 -2.17 5.80
CA ASP A 153 -7.91 -2.71 4.94
C ASP A 153 -7.85 -2.06 3.54
N ASN A 154 -8.86 -1.29 3.15
CA ASN A 154 -8.87 -0.55 1.90
C ASN A 154 -8.31 0.89 2.05
N GLN A 155 -8.16 1.38 3.28
CA GLN A 155 -7.69 2.74 3.55
C GLN A 155 -6.18 2.87 3.36
N VAL A 156 -5.77 4.03 2.86
CA VAL A 156 -4.37 4.47 2.79
C VAL A 156 -4.32 5.85 3.43
N MET A 157 -3.40 6.03 4.38
CA MET A 157 -3.22 7.30 5.07
C MET A 157 -2.16 8.14 4.35
N TYR A 158 -2.41 9.45 4.25
CA TYR A 158 -1.56 10.38 3.51
C TYR A 158 -1.06 11.48 4.42
N PHE A 159 0.26 11.67 4.45
CA PHE A 159 0.93 12.63 5.31
C PHE A 159 1.96 13.48 4.57
N VAL A 160 2.29 14.62 5.16
CA VAL A 160 3.52 15.38 4.87
C VAL A 160 4.36 15.44 6.13
N ALA A 161 5.66 15.20 6.00
CA ALA A 161 6.61 15.42 7.07
C ALA A 161 6.82 16.93 7.24
N LEU A 162 6.59 17.42 8.44
CA LEU A 162 6.89 18.78 8.86
C LEU A 162 8.33 18.79 9.39
N ALA A 163 9.13 19.75 8.93
CA ALA A 163 10.45 20.00 9.50
C ALA A 163 10.28 20.49 10.93
N ASP A 164 10.84 19.73 11.88
CA ASP A 164 10.94 20.10 13.29
C ASP A 164 12.30 19.62 13.81
N ASP A 165 12.82 20.27 14.85
CA ASP A 165 14.19 20.21 15.37
C ASP A 165 14.56 18.79 15.90
N GLY A 166 14.72 17.82 14.99
CA GLY A 166 15.17 16.46 15.26
C GLY A 166 14.09 15.37 15.29
N GLN A 167 12.80 15.71 15.11
CA GLN A 167 11.70 14.73 14.98
C GLN A 167 10.79 15.09 13.81
N HIS A 168 10.43 14.12 12.98
CA HIS A 168 9.41 14.34 11.95
C HIS A 168 8.02 14.37 12.59
N LYS A 169 7.37 15.54 12.57
CA LYS A 169 5.92 15.62 12.80
C LYS A 169 5.20 15.34 11.49
N PHE A 170 4.08 14.63 11.53
CA PHE A 170 3.30 14.32 10.35
C PHE A 170 1.96 15.05 10.39
N ALA A 171 1.57 15.67 9.27
CA ALA A 171 0.26 16.27 9.09
C ALA A 171 -0.48 15.59 7.94
N HIS A 172 -1.79 15.40 8.10
CA HIS A 172 -2.64 14.85 7.05
C HIS A 172 -2.62 15.74 5.80
N VAL A 173 -2.55 15.12 4.63
CA VAL A 173 -2.52 15.82 3.35
C VAL A 173 -3.37 15.09 2.31
N SER A 174 -3.90 15.82 1.32
CA SER A 174 -4.61 15.18 0.21
C SER A 174 -3.64 14.34 -0.66
N PRO A 175 -4.05 13.16 -1.15
CA PRO A 175 -3.27 12.34 -2.08
C PRO A 175 -2.85 13.07 -3.36
N MET A 176 -3.53 14.16 -3.73
CA MET A 176 -3.16 15.01 -4.87
C MET A 176 -1.77 15.66 -4.75
N HIS A 177 -1.24 15.78 -3.54
CA HIS A 177 0.04 16.44 -3.32
C HIS A 177 1.22 15.61 -3.80
N PHE A 178 1.07 14.28 -3.86
CA PHE A 178 2.13 13.37 -4.28
C PHE A 178 2.32 13.35 -5.80
N ARG A 179 3.56 13.42 -6.25
CA ARG A 179 4.01 13.45 -7.64
C ARG A 179 5.08 12.37 -7.88
N VAL A 180 5.20 11.98 -9.15
CA VAL A 180 6.35 11.19 -9.59
C VAL A 180 7.61 12.04 -9.40
N GLY A 181 8.63 11.48 -8.75
CA GLY A 181 9.86 12.15 -8.35
C GLY A 181 9.92 12.55 -6.88
N ASP A 182 8.80 12.52 -6.15
CA ASP A 182 8.81 12.81 -4.70
C ASP A 182 9.53 11.69 -3.93
N ILE A 183 10.31 12.09 -2.92
CA ILE A 183 10.88 11.19 -1.93
C ILE A 183 9.86 11.04 -0.82
N VAL A 184 9.47 9.79 -0.57
CA VAL A 184 8.43 9.45 0.39
C VAL A 184 8.89 8.35 1.32
N GLU A 185 8.29 8.34 2.50
CA GLU A 185 8.28 7.20 3.40
C GLU A 185 6.95 6.47 3.24
N ALA A 186 6.97 5.18 2.94
CA ALA A 186 5.79 4.34 2.81
C ALA A 186 5.78 3.26 3.89
N GLN A 187 4.61 3.03 4.46
CA GLN A 187 4.36 1.89 5.32
C GLN A 187 3.64 0.81 4.53
N ILE A 188 4.24 -0.38 4.49
CA ILE A 188 3.80 -1.50 3.67
C ILE A 188 3.62 -2.73 4.55
N THR A 189 2.56 -3.50 4.34
CA THR A 189 2.42 -4.84 4.90
C THR A 189 2.25 -5.89 3.80
N LEU A 190 2.44 -7.16 4.16
CA LEU A 190 2.34 -8.29 3.24
C LEU A 190 1.19 -9.20 3.67
N ALA A 191 0.42 -9.65 2.69
CA ALA A 191 -0.55 -10.73 2.89
C ALA A 191 -0.42 -11.76 1.77
N CYS A 192 -0.63 -13.03 2.10
CA CYS A 192 -0.77 -14.10 1.13
C CYS A 192 -2.26 -14.42 0.96
N VAL A 193 -2.77 -14.17 -0.24
CA VAL A 193 -4.20 -14.25 -0.57
C VAL A 193 -4.45 -15.41 -1.54
N PRO A 194 -5.57 -16.14 -1.40
CA PRO A 194 -5.98 -17.13 -2.38
C PRO A 194 -6.40 -16.45 -3.68
N ILE A 195 -6.06 -17.09 -4.80
CA ILE A 195 -6.46 -16.70 -6.15
C ILE A 195 -7.10 -17.91 -6.85
N LYS A 196 -7.61 -17.69 -8.08
CA LYS A 196 -8.27 -18.74 -8.86
C LYS A 196 -7.37 -19.97 -9.04
N LYS A 197 -7.99 -21.15 -9.18
CA LYS A 197 -7.31 -22.45 -9.41
C LYS A 197 -6.46 -22.92 -8.22
N ASP A 198 -6.93 -22.68 -6.99
CA ASP A 198 -6.29 -23.11 -5.74
C ASP A 198 -4.82 -22.67 -5.65
N LYS A 199 -4.55 -21.47 -6.15
CA LYS A 199 -3.25 -20.83 -6.08
C LYS A 199 -3.27 -19.72 -5.05
N PHE A 200 -2.08 -19.29 -4.64
CA PHE A 200 -1.89 -18.19 -3.71
C PHE A 200 -0.93 -17.17 -4.30
N LYS A 201 -1.03 -15.92 -3.86
CA LYS A 201 -0.05 -14.89 -4.18
C LYS A 201 0.19 -13.99 -2.99
N THR A 202 1.40 -13.50 -2.86
CA THR A 202 1.68 -12.37 -1.97
C THR A 202 1.21 -11.08 -2.62
N VAL A 203 0.61 -10.22 -1.81
CA VAL A 203 0.26 -8.85 -2.15
C VAL A 203 0.91 -7.90 -1.16
N LEU A 204 1.41 -6.78 -1.67
CA LEU A 204 1.95 -5.69 -0.87
C LEU A 204 0.82 -4.67 -0.66
N HIS A 205 0.39 -4.53 0.59
CA HIS A 205 -0.63 -3.55 0.97
C HIS A 205 0.04 -2.26 1.42
N LEU A 206 -0.44 -1.15 0.89
CA LEU A 206 -0.01 0.18 1.28
C LEU A 206 -0.85 0.63 2.49
N ARG A 207 -0.21 0.95 3.62
CA ARG A 207 -0.90 1.44 4.83
C ARG A 207 -0.86 2.97 4.90
N SER A 208 0.30 3.56 4.62
CA SER A 208 0.45 5.01 4.58
C SER A 208 1.57 5.45 3.64
N ILE A 209 1.52 6.72 3.23
CA ILE A 209 2.60 7.42 2.55
C ILE A 209 2.78 8.78 3.24
N ALA A 210 4.02 9.12 3.58
CA ALA A 210 4.43 10.43 4.03
C ALA A 210 5.39 11.08 3.04
N MET A 211 5.09 12.30 2.60
CA MET A 211 6.01 13.10 1.79
C MET A 211 7.17 13.57 2.64
N MET A 212 8.39 13.18 2.28
CA MET A 212 9.62 13.54 2.99
C MET A 212 10.32 14.71 2.30
N ASP A 213 10.40 14.66 0.97
CA ASP A 213 10.99 15.72 0.16
C ASP A 213 10.30 15.79 -1.21
N SER A 214 9.89 16.99 -1.61
CA SER A 214 9.29 17.29 -2.91
C SER A 214 10.08 18.36 -3.70
N SER A 215 11.27 18.75 -3.24
CA SER A 215 12.13 19.74 -3.89
C SER A 215 12.37 19.42 -5.37
N HIS A 216 12.46 18.14 -5.73
CA HIS A 216 12.65 17.67 -7.10
C HIS A 216 11.41 17.79 -8.00
N THR A 217 10.22 18.00 -7.44
CA THR A 217 8.96 18.18 -8.19
C THR A 217 8.37 19.58 -8.03
N GLN A 218 8.99 20.41 -7.19
CA GLN A 218 8.73 21.85 -7.02
C GLN A 218 9.51 22.67 -8.05
N VAL A 219 9.30 22.43 -9.35
CA VAL A 219 9.77 23.39 -10.37
C VAL A 219 8.74 24.50 -10.46
N ARG A 220 8.90 25.57 -9.67
CA ARG A 220 8.39 26.87 -10.09
C ARG A 220 9.27 27.33 -11.24
N THR A 221 8.73 27.38 -12.46
CA THR A 221 9.27 28.31 -13.45
C THR A 221 9.16 29.69 -12.83
N ASP A 222 10.27 30.21 -12.32
CA ASP A 222 10.41 31.62 -12.03
C ASP A 222 10.19 32.34 -13.37
N CYS A 223 8.95 32.80 -13.61
CA CYS A 223 8.69 33.78 -14.63
C CYS A 223 9.48 35.03 -14.23
N ARG A 224 10.64 35.24 -14.85
CA ARG A 224 11.34 36.51 -14.78
C ARG A 224 10.36 37.59 -15.29
N PRO A 225 10.14 38.68 -14.56
CA PRO A 225 9.39 39.81 -15.10
C PRO A 225 10.18 40.38 -16.28
N THR A 226 9.58 40.36 -17.46
CA THR A 226 9.99 41.16 -18.63
C THR A 226 9.64 42.62 -18.41
#